data_AF-A0A176FQH0-F1
#
_entry.id   AF-A0A176FQH0-F1
#
_cell.length_a   1.000
_cell.length_b   1.000
_cell.length_c   1.000
_cell.angle_alpha   90.00
_cell.angle_beta   90.00
_cell.angle_gamma   90.00
#
_symmetry.space_group_name_H-M   'P 1'
#
loop_
_entity.id
_entity.type
_entity.pdbx_description
1 polymer ?
#
loop_
_entity_poly.entity_id
_entity_poly.type
_entity_poly.pdbx_seq_one_letter_code
_entity_poly.pdbx_strand_id
1 'polypeptide(L)'
;MELCVGTGQRIGDVLNMRWSNIEDGAVWVRQSKTSKELWVPILPELQAALDAASRHSVFILTNEQGANRWSYRGASAAVRKVRERVGALDYDIHSWRYNAACELLEAGCSDDLIAAVTGQSPAMVQHYTKKVRQRMRAAQAQQMRTGRKHS
;
A
#
# COMPACT_ATOMS: atom_id res chain seq x y z
N MET A 1 -0.50 -0.95 -9.91
CA MET A 1 -0.48 -1.59 -8.57
C MET A 1 0.53 -0.93 -7.67
N GLU A 2 1.63 -0.43 -8.23
CA GLU A 2 2.63 0.42 -7.57
C GLU A 2 2.00 1.58 -6.79
N LEU A 3 1.00 2.28 -7.35
CA LEU A 3 0.25 3.31 -6.60
C LEU A 3 -0.34 2.82 -5.28
N CYS A 4 -0.88 1.61 -5.19
CA CYS A 4 -1.48 1.13 -3.94
C CYS A 4 -0.42 0.84 -2.87
N VAL A 5 0.74 0.32 -3.27
CA VAL A 5 1.87 0.01 -2.37
C VAL A 5 2.57 1.31 -1.98
N GLY A 6 3.02 2.08 -2.97
CA GLY A 6 3.78 3.31 -2.77
C GLY A 6 3.01 4.41 -2.03
N THR A 7 1.67 4.37 -2.01
CA THR A 7 0.86 5.34 -1.25
C THR A 7 0.17 4.73 -0.01
N GLY A 8 0.19 3.40 0.16
CA GLY A 8 -0.53 2.70 1.22
C GLY A 8 -2.07 2.81 1.16
N GLN A 9 -2.66 3.18 0.02
CA GLN A 9 -4.11 3.46 -0.09
C GLN A 9 -4.99 2.27 -0.54
N ARG A 10 -6.34 2.38 -0.41
CA ARG A 10 -7.28 1.32 -0.86
C ARG A 10 -7.30 1.45 -2.36
N ILE A 11 -7.46 0.32 -3.06
CA ILE A 11 -7.66 0.37 -4.51
C ILE A 11 -8.82 1.30 -4.88
N GLY A 12 -9.91 1.33 -4.09
CA GLY A 12 -11.01 2.26 -4.31
C GLY A 12 -10.60 3.74 -4.18
N ASP A 13 -9.72 4.09 -3.25
CA ASP A 13 -9.20 5.46 -3.10
C ASP A 13 -8.23 5.78 -4.26
N VAL A 14 -7.33 4.84 -4.61
CA VAL A 14 -6.36 4.99 -5.71
C VAL A 14 -7.05 5.16 -7.06
N LEU A 15 -8.13 4.42 -7.31
CA LEU A 15 -8.92 4.55 -8.54
C LEU A 15 -9.53 5.94 -8.71
N ASN A 16 -9.73 6.70 -7.62
CA ASN A 16 -10.25 8.06 -7.66
C ASN A 16 -9.16 9.14 -7.66
N MET A 17 -7.87 8.77 -7.58
CA MET A 17 -6.76 9.74 -7.63
C MET A 17 -6.69 10.44 -8.99
N ARG A 18 -6.47 11.74 -8.93
CA ARG A 18 -6.34 12.63 -10.08
C ARG A 18 -4.91 13.15 -10.19
N TRP A 19 -4.50 13.53 -11.39
CA TRP A 19 -3.20 14.17 -11.61
C TRP A 19 -3.05 15.45 -10.79
N SER A 20 -4.15 16.21 -10.63
CA SER A 20 -4.19 17.41 -9.80
C SER A 20 -4.08 17.14 -8.29
N ASN A 21 -4.07 15.88 -7.85
CA ASN A 21 -3.79 15.54 -6.46
C ASN A 21 -2.28 15.41 -6.19
N ILE A 22 -1.45 15.42 -7.24
CA ILE A 22 0.00 15.35 -7.10
C ILE A 22 0.55 16.78 -7.09
N GLU A 23 1.20 17.14 -6.00
CA GLU A 23 1.79 18.46 -5.76
C GLU A 23 2.98 18.32 -4.80
N ASP A 24 4.03 19.11 -5.00
CA ASP A 24 5.22 19.17 -4.14
C ASP A 24 5.85 17.80 -3.81
N GLY A 25 5.92 16.92 -4.82
CA GLY A 25 6.54 15.59 -4.68
C GLY A 25 5.70 14.58 -3.89
N ALA A 26 4.42 14.84 -3.69
CA ALA A 26 3.52 14.01 -2.91
C ALA A 26 2.13 13.92 -3.52
N VAL A 27 1.32 12.98 -3.03
CA VAL A 27 -0.09 12.85 -3.37
C VAL A 27 -0.97 13.24 -2.18
N TRP A 28 -1.91 14.14 -2.43
CA TRP A 28 -3.01 14.47 -1.52
C TRP A 28 -4.17 13.48 -1.69
N VAL A 29 -4.59 12.85 -0.60
CA VAL A 29 -5.64 11.82 -0.63
C VAL A 29 -6.67 12.10 0.45
N ARG A 30 -7.94 12.16 0.05
CA ARG A 30 -9.08 12.08 0.98
C ARG A 30 -9.66 10.68 0.94
N GLN A 31 -9.51 9.92 2.02
CA GLN A 31 -9.97 8.53 2.09
C GLN A 31 -11.50 8.44 2.08
N SER A 32 -12.06 7.64 1.19
CA SER A 32 -13.51 7.53 0.99
C SER A 32 -14.25 6.98 2.22
N LYS A 33 -13.61 6.06 2.96
CA LYS A 33 -14.25 5.39 4.12
C LYS A 33 -14.24 6.22 5.40
N THR A 34 -13.18 6.99 5.60
CA THR A 34 -12.87 7.65 6.88
C THR A 34 -12.86 9.17 6.78
N SER A 35 -12.94 9.71 5.56
CA SER A 35 -12.76 11.13 5.24
C SER A 35 -11.43 11.74 5.71
N LYS A 36 -10.45 10.91 6.09
CA LYS A 36 -9.12 11.40 6.47
C LYS A 36 -8.41 11.96 5.25
N GLU A 37 -7.83 13.14 5.42
CA GLU A 37 -6.97 13.78 4.44
C GLU A 37 -5.52 13.48 4.77
N LEU A 38 -4.76 13.07 3.77
CA LEU A 38 -3.38 12.62 3.90
C LEU A 38 -2.55 13.30 2.83
N TRP A 39 -1.33 13.66 3.20
CA TRP A 39 -0.25 14.02 2.29
C TRP A 39 0.77 12.90 2.34
N VAL A 40 0.98 12.22 1.21
CA VAL A 40 1.86 11.04 1.16
C VAL A 40 2.98 11.31 0.14
N PRO A 41 4.25 11.39 0.58
CA PRO A 41 5.39 11.51 -0.33
C PRO A 41 5.40 10.42 -1.39
N ILE A 42 5.70 10.80 -2.63
CA ILE A 42 5.88 9.85 -3.73
C ILE A 42 7.31 9.32 -3.69
N LEU A 43 7.44 8.00 -3.65
CA LEU A 43 8.74 7.33 -3.74
C LEU A 43 9.33 7.48 -5.16
N PRO A 44 10.67 7.51 -5.32
CA PRO A 44 11.31 7.65 -6.63
C PRO A 44 10.83 6.64 -7.67
N GLU A 45 10.61 5.39 -7.27
CA GLU A 45 10.13 4.32 -8.15
C GLU A 45 8.70 4.60 -8.64
N LEU A 46 7.85 5.12 -7.76
CA LEU A 46 6.50 5.54 -8.12
C LEU A 46 6.53 6.78 -9.03
N GLN A 47 7.44 7.72 -8.78
CA GLN A 47 7.61 8.89 -9.64
C GLN A 47 8.01 8.47 -11.06
N ALA A 48 8.97 7.55 -11.21
CA ALA A 48 9.37 7.04 -12.51
C ALA A 48 8.21 6.37 -13.27
N ALA A 49 7.38 5.60 -12.57
CA ALA A 49 6.18 5.00 -13.15
C ALA A 49 5.13 6.06 -13.57
N LEU A 50 4.97 7.13 -12.77
CA LEU A 50 4.07 8.24 -13.08
C LEU A 50 4.56 9.06 -14.28
N ASP A 51 5.87 9.28 -14.41
CA ASP A 51 6.48 10.03 -15.52
C ASP A 51 6.38 9.27 -16.84
N ALA A 52 6.47 7.94 -16.80
CA ALA A 52 6.29 7.08 -17.97
C ALA A 52 4.81 6.94 -18.40
N ALA A 53 3.85 7.29 -17.54
CA ALA A 53 2.43 7.12 -17.81
C ALA A 53 1.87 8.24 -18.70
N SER A 54 1.13 7.87 -19.73
CA SER A 54 0.45 8.81 -20.61
C SER A 54 -0.81 9.40 -19.97
N ARG A 55 -0.97 10.73 -20.05
CA ARG A 55 -2.07 11.47 -19.39
C ARG A 55 -3.27 11.65 -20.33
N HIS A 56 -4.18 10.68 -20.33
CA HIS A 56 -5.38 10.71 -21.18
C HIS A 56 -6.66 11.19 -20.46
N SER A 57 -6.62 11.35 -19.15
CA SER A 57 -7.76 11.74 -18.31
C SER A 57 -7.30 12.58 -17.13
N VAL A 58 -8.27 13.17 -16.43
CA VAL A 58 -8.04 13.78 -15.10
C VAL A 58 -7.63 12.74 -14.05
N PHE A 59 -8.05 11.48 -14.22
CA PHE A 59 -7.68 10.38 -13.33
C PHE A 59 -6.33 9.79 -13.71
N ILE A 60 -5.60 9.29 -12.72
CA ILE A 60 -4.30 8.61 -12.94
C ILE A 60 -4.53 7.22 -13.52
N LEU A 61 -5.48 6.44 -12.98
CA LEU A 61 -5.79 5.09 -13.44
C LEU A 61 -7.04 5.07 -14.33
N THR A 62 -6.85 4.99 -15.64
CA THR A 62 -7.94 5.04 -16.64
C THR A 62 -8.27 3.69 -17.26
N ASN A 63 -9.51 3.55 -17.76
CA ASN A 63 -9.89 2.43 -18.62
C ASN A 63 -9.12 2.43 -19.94
N GLU A 64 -9.21 1.33 -20.69
CA GLU A 64 -8.49 1.17 -21.97
C GLU A 64 -8.81 2.27 -22.97
N GLN A 65 -9.99 2.88 -22.87
CA GLN A 65 -10.43 3.99 -23.72
C GLN A 65 -9.91 5.36 -23.25
N GLY A 66 -9.27 5.46 -22.09
CA GLY A 66 -8.80 6.73 -21.50
C GLY A 66 -9.91 7.68 -21.04
N ALA A 67 -11.18 7.38 -21.30
CA ALA A 67 -12.30 8.29 -21.08
C ALA A 67 -12.71 8.43 -19.60
N ASN A 68 -12.45 7.42 -18.77
CA ASN A 68 -12.84 7.44 -17.36
C ASN A 68 -11.89 6.56 -16.52
N ARG A 69 -11.94 6.70 -15.19
CA ARG A 69 -11.19 5.84 -14.29
C ARG A 69 -11.58 4.36 -14.42
N TRP A 70 -10.67 3.47 -14.02
CA TRP A 70 -11.02 2.06 -13.84
C TRP A 70 -12.20 1.88 -12.87
N SER A 71 -13.08 0.93 -13.21
CA SER A 71 -14.08 0.46 -12.27
C SER A 71 -13.42 -0.49 -11.27
N TYR A 72 -13.93 -0.56 -10.05
CA TYR A 72 -13.44 -1.52 -9.06
C TYR A 72 -13.51 -2.95 -9.58
N ARG A 73 -14.59 -3.31 -10.28
CA ARG A 73 -14.77 -4.63 -10.91
C ARG A 73 -13.69 -4.90 -11.95
N GLY A 74 -13.42 -3.93 -12.82
CA GLY A 74 -12.38 -4.05 -13.86
C GLY A 74 -10.99 -4.19 -13.25
N ALA A 75 -10.67 -3.37 -12.26
CA ALA A 75 -9.41 -3.46 -11.53
C ALA A 75 -9.25 -4.82 -10.84
N SER A 76 -10.27 -5.27 -10.11
CA SER A 76 -10.28 -6.58 -9.45
C SER A 76 -10.11 -7.74 -10.44
N ALA A 77 -10.78 -7.68 -11.58
CA ALA A 77 -10.64 -8.68 -12.65
C ALA A 77 -9.22 -8.68 -13.24
N ALA A 78 -8.62 -7.52 -13.46
CA ALA A 78 -7.24 -7.41 -13.95
C ALA A 78 -6.24 -7.99 -12.93
N VAL A 79 -6.40 -7.68 -11.64
CA VAL A 79 -5.60 -8.29 -10.56
C VAL A 79 -5.75 -9.81 -10.58
N ARG A 80 -6.98 -10.31 -10.66
CA ARG A 80 -7.27 -11.74 -10.70
C ARG A 80 -6.58 -12.44 -11.87
N LYS A 81 -6.64 -11.86 -13.08
CA LYS A 81 -5.96 -12.41 -14.26
C LYS A 81 -4.45 -12.52 -14.06
N VAL A 82 -3.83 -11.53 -13.42
CA VAL A 82 -2.39 -11.58 -13.10
C VAL A 82 -2.11 -12.72 -12.12
N ARG A 83 -2.92 -12.86 -11.06
CA ARG A 83 -2.78 -13.97 -10.10
C ARG A 83 -2.92 -15.33 -10.73
N GLU A 84 -3.89 -15.50 -11.64
CA GLU A 84 -4.09 -16.73 -12.40
C GLU A 84 -2.83 -17.12 -13.17
N ARG A 85 -2.21 -16.16 -13.87
CA ARG A 85 -0.98 -16.40 -14.65
C ARG A 85 0.22 -16.81 -13.79
N VAL A 86 0.35 -16.25 -12.59
CA VAL A 86 1.50 -16.53 -11.70
C VAL A 86 1.21 -17.65 -10.70
N GLY A 87 0.08 -18.36 -10.84
CA GLY A 87 -0.30 -19.44 -9.91
C GLY A 87 -0.59 -18.95 -8.48
N ALA A 88 -0.96 -17.68 -8.29
CA ALA A 88 -1.17 -17.05 -6.99
C ALA A 88 -2.65 -16.99 -6.56
N LEU A 89 -3.51 -17.85 -7.11
CA LEU A 89 -4.93 -17.87 -6.75
C LEU A 89 -5.18 -18.42 -5.34
N ASP A 90 -4.43 -19.45 -4.94
CA ASP A 90 -4.61 -20.12 -3.65
C ASP A 90 -3.95 -19.38 -2.48
N TYR A 91 -3.11 -18.39 -2.78
CA TYR A 91 -2.49 -17.54 -1.78
C TYR A 91 -3.47 -16.46 -1.33
N ASP A 92 -3.66 -16.33 -0.02
CA ASP A 92 -4.32 -15.18 0.59
C ASP A 92 -3.44 -13.94 0.37
N ILE A 93 -3.62 -13.26 -0.76
CA ILE A 93 -3.03 -11.94 -0.94
C ILE A 93 -3.80 -10.99 -0.05
N HIS A 94 -3.11 -10.62 1.02
CA HIS A 94 -3.48 -9.47 1.81
C HIS A 94 -3.61 -8.23 0.92
N SER A 95 -4.51 -7.31 1.29
CA SER A 95 -4.72 -6.09 0.51
C SER A 95 -3.41 -5.29 0.37
N TRP A 96 -3.22 -4.53 -0.70
CA TRP A 96 -2.01 -3.72 -0.91
C TRP A 96 -1.66 -2.80 0.27
N ARG A 97 -2.66 -2.23 0.93
CA ARG A 97 -2.44 -1.45 2.17
C ARG A 97 -1.87 -2.30 3.30
N TYR A 98 -2.32 -3.54 3.44
CA TYR A 98 -1.74 -4.46 4.41
C TYR A 98 -0.26 -4.67 4.11
N ASN A 99 0.09 -4.94 2.85
CA ASN A 99 1.49 -5.14 2.45
C ASN A 99 2.32 -3.88 2.74
N ALA A 100 1.83 -2.69 2.36
CA ALA A 100 2.52 -1.43 2.66
C ALA A 100 2.73 -1.23 4.17
N ALA A 101 1.74 -1.55 5.02
CA ALA A 101 1.88 -1.46 6.47
C ALA A 101 2.93 -2.44 7.03
N CYS A 102 3.01 -3.65 6.45
CA CYS A 102 4.00 -4.66 6.82
C CYS A 102 5.41 -4.27 6.36
N GLU A 103 5.57 -3.79 5.12
CA GLU A 103 6.85 -3.32 4.58
C GLU A 103 7.42 -2.16 5.41
N LEU A 104 6.57 -1.18 5.78
CA LEU A 104 6.99 -0.09 6.65
C LEU A 104 7.39 -0.58 8.04
N LEU A 105 6.69 -1.57 8.61
CA LEU A 105 7.08 -2.16 9.89
C LEU A 105 8.44 -2.87 9.78
N GLU A 106 8.65 -3.66 8.72
CA GLU A 106 9.90 -4.38 8.48
C GLU A 106 11.07 -3.42 8.25
N ALA A 107 10.80 -2.24 7.66
CA ALA A 107 11.75 -1.13 7.57
C ALA A 107 12.02 -0.42 8.92
N GLY A 108 11.38 -0.84 10.01
CA GLY A 108 11.58 -0.30 11.35
C GLY A 108 10.73 0.92 11.69
N CYS A 109 9.74 1.27 10.87
CA CYS A 109 8.84 2.39 11.17
C CYS A 109 7.98 2.09 12.41
N SER A 110 7.77 3.13 13.22
CA SER A 110 6.82 3.09 14.35
C SER A 110 5.37 3.06 13.86
N ASP A 111 4.45 2.69 14.75
CA ASP A 111 3.01 2.64 14.45
C ASP A 111 2.48 3.98 13.92
N ASP A 112 2.97 5.10 14.46
CA ASP A 112 2.57 6.45 14.04
C ASP A 112 3.10 6.81 12.65
N LEU A 113 4.33 6.42 12.32
CA LEU A 113 4.89 6.59 10.97
C LEU A 113 4.12 5.76 9.94
N ILE A 114 3.77 4.52 10.29
CA ILE A 114 2.94 3.65 9.44
C ILE A 114 1.54 4.27 9.26
N ALA A 115 0.95 4.80 10.33
CA ALA A 115 -0.36 5.44 10.29
C ALA A 115 -0.36 6.72 9.45
N ALA A 116 0.72 7.50 9.46
CA ALA A 116 0.87 8.72 8.65
C ALA A 116 0.79 8.43 7.15
N VAL A 117 1.37 7.32 6.69
CA VAL A 117 1.30 6.90 5.28
C VAL A 117 -0.04 6.23 4.96
N THR A 118 -0.49 5.28 5.77
CA THR A 118 -1.63 4.41 5.44
C THR A 118 -3.00 5.03 5.79
N GLY A 119 -3.02 6.07 6.64
CA GLY A 119 -4.20 6.68 7.24
C GLY A 119 -4.93 5.80 8.26
N GLN A 120 -4.35 4.66 8.64
CA GLN A 120 -5.00 3.72 9.57
C GLN A 120 -5.06 4.28 11.00
N SER A 121 -5.98 3.76 11.81
CA SER A 121 -5.91 3.98 13.26
C SER A 121 -4.78 3.11 13.84
N PRO A 122 -4.22 3.47 15.02
CA PRO A 122 -3.20 2.65 15.67
C PRO A 122 -3.62 1.19 15.84
N ALA A 123 -4.87 0.95 16.25
CA ALA A 123 -5.44 -0.40 16.36
C ALA A 123 -5.40 -1.17 15.02
N MET A 124 -5.63 -0.49 13.89
CA MET A 124 -5.59 -1.11 12.57
C MET A 124 -4.18 -1.34 12.06
N VAL A 125 -3.23 -0.47 12.37
CA VAL A 125 -1.81 -0.73 12.11
C VAL A 125 -1.38 -2.00 12.87
N GLN A 126 -1.71 -2.11 14.15
CA GLN A 126 -1.38 -3.28 14.95
C GLN A 126 -2.05 -4.55 14.45
N HIS A 127 -3.33 -4.46 14.06
CA HIS A 127 -4.07 -5.60 13.53
C HIS A 127 -3.43 -6.14 12.25
N TYR A 128 -3.11 -5.27 11.28
CA TYR A 128 -2.52 -5.69 10.01
C TYR A 128 -1.09 -6.21 10.21
N THR A 129 -0.30 -5.54 11.02
CA THR A 129 1.09 -5.95 11.24
C THR A 129 1.28 -7.09 12.25
N LYS A 130 0.19 -7.62 12.84
CA LYS A 130 0.24 -8.62 13.92
C LYS A 130 1.10 -9.85 13.60
N LYS A 131 0.95 -10.42 12.40
CA LYS A 131 1.69 -11.63 11.99
C LYS A 131 3.19 -11.35 11.87
N VAL A 132 3.57 -10.23 11.25
CA VAL A 132 4.97 -9.80 11.10
C VAL A 132 5.60 -9.55 12.46
N ARG A 133 4.92 -8.79 13.33
CA ARG A 133 5.40 -8.54 14.71
C ARG A 133 5.60 -9.83 15.49
N GLN A 134 4.69 -10.79 15.37
CA GLN A 134 4.81 -12.07 16.06
C GLN A 134 6.08 -12.80 15.61
N ARG A 135 6.37 -12.86 14.31
CA ARG A 135 7.59 -13.49 13.77
C ARG A 135 8.86 -12.78 14.25
N MET A 136 8.92 -11.45 14.13
CA MET A 136 10.07 -10.65 14.57
C MET A 136 10.35 -10.85 16.06
N ARG A 137 9.31 -10.75 16.90
CA ARG A 137 9.43 -10.92 18.36
C ARG A 137 9.82 -12.35 18.74
N ALA A 138 9.30 -13.36 18.04
CA ALA A 138 9.67 -14.74 18.28
C ALA A 138 11.16 -14.98 17.98
N ALA A 139 11.67 -14.47 16.86
CA ALA A 139 13.08 -14.55 16.52
C ALA A 139 13.97 -13.85 17.57
N GLN A 140 13.61 -12.62 17.95
CA GLN A 140 14.30 -11.87 19.00
C GLN A 140 14.31 -12.62 20.34
N ALA A 141 13.18 -13.18 20.76
CA ALA A 141 13.08 -13.93 22.00
C ALA A 141 13.99 -15.18 22.01
N GLN A 142 14.09 -15.90 20.89
CA GLN A 142 14.99 -17.06 20.78
C GLN A 142 16.47 -16.65 20.83
N GLN A 143 16.84 -15.52 20.18
CA GLN A 143 18.20 -14.99 20.27
C GLN A 143 18.59 -14.60 21.70
N MET A 144 17.69 -13.96 22.45
CA MET A 144 17.93 -13.64 23.85
C MET A 144 18.11 -14.90 24.72
N ARG A 145 17.38 -15.98 24.40
CA ARG A 145 17.47 -17.26 25.11
C ARG A 145 18.81 -17.96 24.89
N THR A 146 19.39 -17.88 23.69
CA THR A 146 20.70 -18.49 23.39
C THR A 146 21.86 -17.63 23.90
N GLY A 147 21.73 -16.30 23.87
CA GLY A 147 22.73 -15.36 24.38
C GLY A 147 22.97 -15.47 25.89
N ARG A 148 21.93 -15.79 26.68
CA ARG A 148 22.06 -15.97 28.15
C ARG A 148 22.77 -17.26 28.59
N LYS A 149 23.04 -18.20 27.68
CA LYS A 149 23.66 -19.49 28.03
C LYS A 149 25.19 -19.49 28.05
N HIS A 150 25.83 -18.36 27.71
CA HIS A 150 27.29 -18.24 27.58
C HIS A 150 27.94 -17.21 28.54
N SER A 151 27.24 -16.86 29.62
CA SER A 151 27.70 -15.95 30.67
C SER A 151 27.34 -16.54 32.02
#